data_AF-A0A6P7F472-F1
#
_entry.id   AF-A0A6P7F472-F1
#
_cell.length_a   1.000
_cell.length_b   1.000
_cell.length_c   1.000
_cell.angle_alpha   90.00
_cell.angle_beta   90.00
_cell.angle_gamma   90.00
#
_symmetry.space_group_name_H-M   'P 1'
#
loop_
_entity.id
_entity.type
_entity.pdbx_description
1 polymer ?
#
loop_
_entity_poly.entity_id
_entity_poly.type
_entity_poly.pdbx_seq_one_letter_code
_entity_poly.pdbx_strand_id
1 'polypeptide(L)'
;MSKTIVILAFLCCIVAHHQCEPIVQCQDPKNPGYLVIDKQVSTRYKDYVQESSGNLKSPISCIVIYCDANTLCEVVEGEIGNNHIIIGIQPRNLLLRLNYDIQIYVSQPEV
;
A
#
# COMPACT_ATOMS: atom_id res chain seq x y z
N MET A 1 -19.02 32.69 -24.87
CA MET A 1 -19.39 31.93 -23.66
C MET A 1 -19.04 30.42 -23.73
N SER A 2 -18.21 29.96 -24.69
CA SER A 2 -17.84 28.54 -24.83
C SER A 2 -16.54 28.16 -24.08
N LYS A 3 -15.63 29.12 -23.85
CA LYS A 3 -14.31 28.88 -23.25
C LYS A 3 -14.37 28.50 -21.77
N THR A 4 -15.38 28.96 -21.03
CA THR A 4 -15.54 28.71 -19.58
C THR A 4 -15.91 27.27 -19.27
N ILE A 5 -16.69 26.61 -20.15
CA ILE A 5 -17.15 25.23 -19.97
C ILE A 5 -15.98 24.25 -20.11
N VAL A 6 -15.05 24.52 -21.04
CA VAL A 6 -13.87 23.67 -21.28
C VAL A 6 -12.90 23.70 -20.10
N ILE A 7 -12.71 24.87 -19.48
CA ILE A 7 -11.84 25.03 -18.30
C ILE A 7 -12.44 24.29 -17.09
N LEU A 8 -13.76 24.32 -16.92
CA LEU A 8 -14.43 23.63 -15.82
C LEU A 8 -14.32 22.10 -15.93
N ALA A 9 -14.45 21.56 -17.14
CA ALA A 9 -14.26 20.13 -17.40
C ALA A 9 -12.82 19.68 -17.12
N PHE A 10 -11.83 20.48 -17.54
CA PHE A 10 -10.42 20.19 -17.27
C PHE A 10 -10.09 20.23 -15.77
N LEU A 11 -10.62 21.20 -15.03
CA LEU A 11 -10.43 21.29 -13.57
C LEU A 11 -11.09 20.11 -12.84
N CYS A 12 -12.29 19.68 -13.25
CA CYS A 12 -12.94 18.51 -12.65
C CYS A 12 -12.11 17.23 -12.85
N CYS A 13 -11.53 17.04 -14.04
CA CYS A 13 -10.70 15.87 -14.32
C CYS A 13 -9.39 15.86 -13.51
N ILE A 14 -8.78 17.03 -13.28
CA ILE A 14 -7.55 17.15 -12.49
C ILE A 14 -7.82 16.86 -11.01
N VAL A 15 -8.94 17.35 -10.46
CA VAL A 15 -9.33 17.08 -9.07
C VAL A 15 -9.65 15.59 -8.87
N ALA A 16 -10.26 14.93 -9.84
CA ALA A 16 -10.52 13.49 -9.78
C ALA A 16 -9.23 12.64 -9.80
N HIS A 17 -8.18 13.08 -10.51
CA HIS A 17 -6.89 12.36 -10.51
C HIS A 17 -6.14 12.48 -9.18
N HIS A 18 -6.34 13.56 -8.42
CA HIS A 18 -5.68 13.75 -7.13
C HIS A 18 -6.29 12.92 -5.98
N GLN A 19 -7.49 12.37 -6.15
CA GLN A 19 -8.09 11.47 -5.15
C GLN A 19 -7.62 10.02 -5.29
N CYS A 20 -6.89 9.68 -6.35
CA CYS A 20 -6.19 8.40 -6.47
C CYS A 20 -4.75 8.56 -5.95
N GLU A 21 -4.59 8.83 -4.67
CA GLU A 21 -3.31 8.56 -4.00
C GLU A 21 -3.38 7.12 -3.45
N PRO A 22 -2.81 6.11 -4.14
CA PRO A 22 -2.88 4.70 -3.73
C PRO A 22 -1.96 4.41 -2.52
N ILE A 23 -1.52 5.44 -1.80
CA ILE A 23 -0.46 5.28 -0.81
C ILE A 23 -1.10 4.90 0.51
N VAL A 24 -1.26 3.59 0.68
CA VAL A 24 -1.64 2.89 1.91
C VAL A 24 -0.53 2.98 2.97
N GLN A 25 0.11 4.14 3.16
CA GLN A 25 1.10 4.33 4.22
C GLN A 25 0.40 4.73 5.51
N CYS A 26 0.71 4.03 6.60
CA CYS A 26 0.21 4.42 7.91
C CYS A 26 0.68 5.85 8.25
N GLN A 27 -0.26 6.69 8.69
CA GLN A 27 0.01 8.08 9.06
C GLN A 27 0.99 8.17 10.25
N ASP A 28 0.92 7.23 11.19
CA ASP A 28 1.90 7.02 12.25
C ASP A 28 2.20 5.51 12.42
N PRO A 29 3.28 4.99 11.82
CA PRO A 29 3.68 3.59 11.98
C PRO A 29 4.10 3.23 13.41
N LYS A 30 4.47 4.20 14.25
CA LYS A 30 4.94 3.96 15.62
C LYS A 30 3.79 3.92 16.61
N ASN A 31 2.68 4.60 16.32
CA ASN A 31 1.43 4.53 17.05
C ASN A 31 0.26 4.28 16.10
N PRO A 32 0.04 3.02 15.68
CA PRO A 32 -1.05 2.67 14.76
C PRO A 32 -2.46 2.82 15.38
N GLY A 33 -2.57 3.34 16.61
CA GLY A 33 -3.84 3.59 17.29
C GLY A 33 -4.63 2.30 17.54
N TYR A 34 -5.81 2.22 16.95
CA TYR A 34 -6.71 1.06 17.05
C TYR A 34 -6.46 -0.02 15.98
N LEU A 35 -5.46 0.17 15.14
CA LEU A 35 -5.13 -0.80 14.10
C LEU A 35 -4.28 -1.93 14.67
N VAL A 36 -4.55 -3.16 14.22
CA VAL A 36 -3.78 -4.35 14.59
C VAL A 36 -3.02 -4.88 13.40
N ILE A 37 -1.82 -5.38 13.67
CA ILE A 37 -1.04 -6.13 12.68
C ILE A 37 -1.78 -7.44 12.43
N ASP A 38 -2.28 -7.61 11.21
CA ASP A 38 -2.87 -8.87 10.79
C ASP A 38 -1.80 -9.80 10.22
N LYS A 39 -0.83 -9.23 9.49
CA LYS A 39 0.24 -9.97 8.85
C LYS A 39 1.57 -9.24 8.92
N GLN A 40 2.61 -10.01 9.20
CA GLN A 40 4.00 -9.61 9.03
C GLN A 40 4.69 -10.57 8.06
N VAL A 41 5.34 -10.02 7.04
CA VAL A 41 6.13 -10.77 6.08
C VAL A 41 7.56 -10.26 6.11
N SER A 42 8.46 -11.08 6.65
CA SER A 42 9.89 -10.83 6.61
C SER A 42 10.58 -11.98 5.89
N THR A 43 11.23 -11.71 4.76
CA THR A 43 11.99 -12.74 4.03
C THR A 43 13.14 -12.13 3.26
N ARG A 44 13.93 -12.98 2.60
CA ARG A 44 15.19 -12.63 1.94
C ARG A 44 15.20 -12.82 0.43
N TYR A 45 14.15 -13.41 -0.16
CA TYR A 45 14.18 -13.93 -1.53
C TYR A 45 12.80 -14.07 -2.19
N LYS A 46 11.96 -13.03 -2.23
CA LYS A 46 10.79 -13.05 -3.12
C LYS A 46 10.74 -11.81 -3.99
N ASP A 47 10.29 -12.02 -5.22
CA ASP A 47 10.07 -10.96 -6.22
C ASP A 47 8.72 -10.23 -5.98
N TYR A 48 7.81 -10.86 -5.23
CA TYR A 48 6.53 -10.26 -4.85
C TYR A 48 5.98 -10.87 -3.55
N VAL A 49 5.18 -10.07 -2.85
CA VAL A 49 4.30 -10.50 -1.77
C VAL A 49 2.87 -10.25 -2.20
N GLN A 50 2.08 -11.33 -2.27
CA GLN A 50 0.67 -11.27 -2.61
C GLN A 50 -0.14 -11.78 -1.42
N GLU A 51 -1.07 -10.96 -0.94
CA GLU A 51 -2.04 -11.34 0.08
C GLU A 51 -3.45 -11.10 -0.45
N SER A 52 -4.35 -12.07 -0.27
CA SER A 52 -5.71 -12.05 -0.83
C SER A 52 -6.77 -12.31 0.24
N SER A 53 -8.03 -12.11 -0.15
CA SER A 53 -9.23 -12.04 0.70
C SER A 53 -9.46 -13.21 1.67
N GLY A 54 -8.76 -14.33 1.49
CA GLY A 54 -8.80 -15.48 2.42
C GLY A 54 -7.76 -15.45 3.54
N ASN A 55 -6.71 -14.63 3.43
CA ASN A 55 -5.60 -14.57 4.38
C ASN A 55 -5.71 -13.42 5.36
N LEU A 56 -6.49 -12.39 5.03
CA LEU A 56 -6.68 -11.21 5.86
C LEU A 56 -7.99 -11.32 6.65
N LYS A 57 -7.94 -11.07 7.95
CA LYS A 57 -9.13 -11.15 8.81
C LYS A 57 -10.12 -10.01 8.57
N SER A 58 -9.67 -8.91 7.99
CA SER A 58 -10.44 -7.69 7.77
C SER A 58 -9.83 -6.87 6.63
N PRO A 59 -10.57 -5.89 6.08
CA PRO A 59 -10.03 -5.01 5.06
C PRO A 59 -8.79 -4.25 5.52
N ILE A 60 -7.87 -4.03 4.57
CA ILE A 60 -6.61 -3.32 4.81
C ILE A 60 -6.91 -1.89 5.21
N SER A 61 -6.37 -1.46 6.34
CA SER A 61 -6.50 -0.08 6.82
C SER A 61 -5.25 0.73 6.52
N CYS A 62 -4.07 0.15 6.76
CA CYS A 62 -2.80 0.76 6.41
C CYS A 62 -1.67 -0.27 6.31
N ILE A 63 -0.57 0.09 5.68
CA ILE A 63 0.58 -0.79 5.47
C ILE A 63 1.85 -0.02 5.82
N VAL A 64 2.78 -0.74 6.43
CA VAL A 64 4.13 -0.26 6.67
C VAL A 64 5.10 -1.17 5.93
N ILE A 65 5.93 -0.57 5.09
CA ILE A 65 6.92 -1.27 4.28
C ILE A 65 8.31 -0.78 4.71
N TYR A 66 9.11 -1.68 5.28
CA TYR A 66 10.51 -1.45 5.58
C TYR A 66 11.35 -2.23 4.59
N CYS A 67 12.08 -1.53 3.72
CA CYS A 67 12.98 -2.16 2.77
C CYS A 67 14.39 -1.62 2.95
N ASP A 68 15.37 -2.51 2.86
CA ASP A 68 16.76 -2.09 2.91
C ASP A 68 17.15 -1.26 1.68
N ALA A 69 18.31 -0.61 1.73
CA ALA A 69 18.77 0.26 0.66
C ALA A 69 18.96 -0.46 -0.69
N ASN A 70 19.04 -1.80 -0.69
CA ASN A 70 19.28 -2.62 -1.88
C ASN A 70 17.99 -3.21 -2.45
N THR A 71 16.87 -3.02 -1.77
CA THR A 71 15.56 -3.57 -2.10
C THR A 71 14.60 -2.43 -2.41
N LEU A 72 13.97 -2.47 -3.58
CA LEU A 72 12.83 -1.63 -3.91
C LEU A 72 11.56 -2.40 -3.55
N CYS A 73 10.68 -1.75 -2.80
CA CYS A 73 9.36 -2.30 -2.47
C CYS A 73 8.31 -1.27 -2.83
N GLU A 74 7.30 -1.70 -3.56
CA GLU A 74 6.23 -0.84 -4.04
C GLU A 74 4.91 -1.60 -3.95
N VAL A 75 3.85 -0.90 -3.55
CA VAL A 75 2.49 -1.44 -3.65
C VAL A 75 2.10 -1.40 -5.13
N VAL A 76 2.01 -2.56 -5.75
CA VAL A 76 1.67 -2.71 -7.18
C VAL A 76 0.15 -2.68 -7.37
N GLU A 77 -0.59 -3.27 -6.42
CA GLU A 77 -2.05 -3.33 -6.45
C GLU A 77 -2.57 -3.40 -5.03
N GLY A 78 -3.65 -2.69 -4.71
CA GLY A 78 -4.27 -2.70 -3.39
C GLY A 78 -4.64 -1.29 -2.93
N GLU A 79 -5.76 -1.19 -2.21
CA GLU A 79 -6.28 0.07 -1.70
C GLU A 79 -6.83 -0.14 -0.29
N ILE A 80 -6.99 0.95 0.46
CA ILE A 80 -7.64 0.93 1.78
C ILE A 80 -9.07 0.41 1.61
N GLY A 81 -9.49 -0.50 2.50
CA GLY A 81 -10.82 -1.11 2.45
C GLY A 81 -10.92 -2.33 1.52
N ASN A 82 -9.83 -2.70 0.84
CA ASN A 82 -9.75 -3.96 0.11
C ASN A 82 -9.12 -5.06 0.97
N ASN A 83 -9.50 -6.31 0.71
CA ASN A 83 -8.90 -7.49 1.34
C ASN A 83 -7.79 -8.09 0.47
N HIS A 84 -7.21 -7.30 -0.43
CA HIS A 84 -6.21 -7.74 -1.39
C HIS A 84 -5.11 -6.71 -1.54
N ILE A 85 -3.88 -7.19 -1.54
CA ILE A 85 -2.71 -6.40 -1.87
C ILE A 85 -1.64 -7.22 -2.59
N ILE A 86 -0.97 -6.59 -3.55
CA ILE A 86 0.25 -7.03 -4.19
C ILE A 86 1.35 -5.99 -3.93
N ILE A 87 2.44 -6.44 -3.33
CA ILE A 87 3.66 -5.65 -3.13
C ILE A 87 4.75 -6.25 -4.01
N GLY A 88 5.22 -5.47 -4.98
CA GLY A 88 6.34 -5.82 -5.84
C GLY A 88 7.64 -5.59 -5.09
N ILE A 89 8.58 -6.54 -5.22
CA ILE A 89 9.85 -6.52 -4.52
C ILE A 89 10.95 -6.76 -5.52
N GLN A 90 11.83 -5.79 -5.69
CA GLN A 90 12.86 -5.83 -6.73
C GLN A 90 14.24 -5.52 -6.15
N PRO A 91 15.27 -6.29 -6.52
CA PRO A 91 16.64 -5.92 -6.20
C PRO A 91 17.04 -4.69 -7.01
N ARG A 92 17.61 -3.69 -6.36
CA ARG A 92 18.34 -2.63 -7.08
C ARG A 92 19.61 -3.17 -7.73
N ASN A 93 20.15 -4.26 -7.20
CA ASN A 93 21.29 -4.98 -7.75
C ASN A 93 21.04 -6.47 -7.63
N LEU A 94 21.06 -7.18 -8.77
CA LEU A 94 20.79 -8.62 -8.89
C LEU A 94 21.71 -9.51 -8.05
N LEU A 95 22.86 -9.00 -7.61
CA LEU A 95 23.84 -9.73 -6.80
C LEU A 95 23.62 -9.56 -5.29
N LEU A 96 22.75 -8.63 -4.87
CA LEU A 96 22.52 -8.32 -3.47
C LEU A 96 21.30 -9.07 -2.93
N ARG A 97 21.38 -9.44 -1.66
CA ARG A 97 20.25 -10.06 -0.96
C ARG A 97 19.17 -9.02 -0.74
N LEU A 98 17.93 -9.44 -0.93
CA LEU A 98 16.77 -8.65 -0.59
C LEU A 98 16.55 -8.76 0.92
N ASN A 99 16.32 -7.66 1.63
CA ASN A 99 15.76 -7.72 2.98
C ASN A 99 14.65 -6.71 3.10
N TYR A 100 13.49 -7.20 3.51
CA TYR A 100 12.32 -6.39 3.72
C TYR A 100 11.46 -6.93 4.87
N ASP A 101 10.72 -6.03 5.48
CA ASP A 101 9.67 -6.32 6.46
C ASP A 101 8.41 -5.54 6.07
N ILE A 102 7.34 -6.27 5.81
CA ILE A 102 6.05 -5.71 5.45
C ILE A 102 5.08 -6.01 6.58
N GLN A 103 4.42 -4.97 7.09
CA GLN A 103 3.40 -5.08 8.12
C GLN A 103 2.09 -4.55 7.56
N ILE A 104 1.07 -5.42 7.53
CA ILE A 104 -0.28 -5.10 7.06
C ILE A 104 -1.17 -4.92 8.29
N TYR A 105 -1.79 -3.75 8.38
CA TYR A 105 -2.66 -3.37 9.47
C TYR A 105 -4.12 -3.36 9.03
N VAL A 106 -4.99 -3.85 9.91
CA VAL A 106 -6.44 -3.86 9.73
C VAL A 106 -7.12 -3.25 10.97
N SER A 107 -8.34 -2.76 10.81
CA SER A 107 -9.17 -2.31 11.93
C SER A 107 -9.45 -3.46 12.90
N GLN A 108 -9.37 -3.21 14.20
CA GLN A 108 -9.88 -4.17 15.18
C GLN A 108 -11.38 -4.37 14.98
N PRO A 109 -11.89 -5.62 15.04
CA PRO A 109 -13.32 -5.85 15.09
C PRO A 109 -13.87 -5.23 16.38
N GLU A 110 -14.93 -4.42 16.27
CA GLU A 110 -15.65 -3.88 17.42
C GLU A 110 -16.17 -5.06 18.29
N VAL A 111 -15.80 -5.06 19.57
CA VAL A 111 -16.19 -6.08 20.57
C VAL A 111 -17.50 -5.69 21.23
#